data_AF-A0A1B6KKZ1-F1
#
_entry.id   AF-A0A1B6KKZ1-F1
#
_cell.length_a   1.000
_cell.length_b   1.000
_cell.length_c   1.000
_cell.angle_alpha   90.00
_cell.angle_beta   90.00
_cell.angle_gamma   90.00
#
_symmetry.space_group_name_H-M   'P 1'
#
loop_
_entity.id
_entity.type
_entity.pdbx_description
1 polymer ?
#
loop_
_entity_poly.entity_id
_entity_poly.type
_entity_poly.pdbx_seq_one_letter_code
_entity_poly.pdbx_strand_id
1 'polypeptide(L)'
;MVMLSTFGIMFFGIGVFGVSGLQLLNKGLTSLPPPCDSKVYCQGVLLHDVQLARLYPDSKTFVDMKLKFSESEVIKKYEELREQFGGEAPPSERIQGFVEENFENGHGLEEWTPTDFNPNP
;
A
#
# COMPACT_ATOMS: atom_id res chain seq x y z
N MET A 1 -4.35 -18.89 60.09
CA MET A 1 -2.97 -19.07 60.58
C MET A 1 -2.08 -18.28 59.65
N VAL A 2 -1.45 -17.25 60.20
CA VAL A 2 -0.68 -16.23 59.49
C VAL A 2 0.69 -16.82 59.12
N MET A 3 1.11 -16.71 57.87
CA MET A 3 2.54 -16.79 57.52
C MET A 3 2.93 -15.48 56.82
N LEU A 4 3.33 -14.52 57.64
CA LEU A 4 4.17 -13.40 57.27
C LEU A 4 5.64 -13.87 57.23
N SER A 5 6.51 -13.12 56.55
CA SER A 5 7.99 -13.20 56.52
C SER A 5 8.53 -14.06 55.36
N THR A 6 9.37 -13.59 54.44
CA THR A 6 10.45 -12.59 54.54
C THR A 6 10.65 -11.82 53.22
N PHE A 7 10.63 -10.49 53.27
CA PHE A 7 11.27 -9.63 52.27
C PHE A 7 12.80 -9.81 52.41
N GLY A 8 13.46 -10.30 51.36
CA GLY A 8 14.91 -10.48 51.32
C GLY A 8 15.48 -9.87 50.05
N ILE A 9 15.69 -8.56 50.07
CA ILE A 9 16.48 -7.84 49.06
C ILE A 9 17.95 -8.16 49.35
N MET A 10 18.61 -8.91 48.46
CA MET A 10 20.07 -8.94 48.35
C MET A 10 20.48 -8.36 47.00
N PHE A 11 20.63 -7.03 46.96
CA PHE A 11 21.51 -6.40 45.99
C PHE A 11 22.90 -6.38 46.62
N PHE A 12 23.88 -7.07 46.03
CA PHE A 12 25.29 -6.67 45.99
C PHE A 12 26.07 -7.67 45.13
N GLY A 13 26.63 -7.18 44.01
CA GLY A 13 27.90 -7.73 43.51
C GLY A 13 27.98 -8.11 42.03
N ILE A 14 28.52 -7.16 41.24
CA ILE A 14 29.47 -7.37 40.13
C ILE A 14 28.92 -8.00 38.82
N GLY A 15 28.59 -7.13 37.88
CA GLY A 15 29.27 -7.09 36.57
C GLY A 15 28.98 -8.19 35.55
N VAL A 16 27.87 -8.05 34.83
CA VAL A 16 27.87 -8.18 33.37
C VAL A 16 27.04 -7.04 32.81
N PHE A 17 27.71 -6.08 32.16
CA PHE A 17 27.06 -5.14 31.25
C PHE A 17 26.53 -5.96 30.06
N GLY A 18 25.34 -6.55 30.23
CA GLY A 18 24.57 -7.02 29.11
C GLY A 18 24.14 -5.79 28.34
N VAL A 19 24.90 -5.43 27.31
CA VAL A 19 24.49 -4.43 26.33
C VAL A 19 23.15 -4.89 25.77
N SER A 20 22.06 -4.34 26.30
CA SER A 20 20.75 -4.31 25.64
C SER A 20 20.89 -3.41 24.41
N GLY A 21 21.65 -3.90 23.44
CA GLY A 21 22.16 -3.17 22.29
C GLY A 21 21.88 -3.93 21.01
N LEU A 22 20.69 -4.52 20.90
CA LEU A 22 20.08 -4.84 19.61
C LEU A 22 18.79 -4.04 19.45
N GLN A 23 18.92 -2.71 19.57
CA GLN A 23 17.99 -1.76 18.96
C GLN A 23 18.78 -0.89 17.98
N LEU A 24 19.35 -1.52 16.95
CA LEU A 24 20.03 -0.80 15.88
C LEU A 24 19.69 -1.44 14.53
N LEU A 25 18.45 -1.19 14.11
CA LEU A 25 18.04 -0.88 12.72
C LEU A 25 16.51 -0.69 12.67
N ASN A 26 15.99 0.31 13.39
CA ASN A 26 14.62 0.79 13.13
C ASN A 26 14.54 2.30 13.00
N LYS A 27 15.60 2.93 12.50
CA LYS A 27 15.65 4.36 12.18
C LYS A 27 16.51 4.56 10.94
N GLY A 28 15.88 4.49 9.76
CA GLY A 28 16.64 4.56 8.52
C GLY A 28 15.86 4.74 7.23
N LEU A 29 14.56 5.03 7.25
CA LEU A 29 13.90 5.73 6.14
C LEU A 29 12.82 6.61 6.78
N THR A 30 13.12 7.90 6.95
CA THR A 30 12.07 8.89 7.13
C THR A 30 11.15 8.77 5.92
N SER A 31 9.96 8.21 6.13
CA SER A 31 8.93 8.05 5.10
C SER A 31 8.77 9.39 4.40
N LEU A 32 9.21 9.46 3.15
CA LEU A 32 8.83 10.58 2.29
C LEU A 32 7.29 10.62 2.25
N PRO A 33 6.69 11.82 2.16
CA PRO A 33 5.26 11.89 1.91
C PRO A 33 4.92 11.07 0.65
N PRO A 34 3.74 10.45 0.60
CA PRO A 34 3.31 9.72 -0.59
C PRO A 34 3.32 10.67 -1.79
N PRO A 35 3.56 10.15 -3.00
CA PRO A 35 3.70 10.96 -4.21
C PRO A 35 2.44 11.77 -4.54
N CYS A 36 1.27 11.34 -4.07
CA CYS A 36 0.04 12.12 -4.07
C CYS A 36 -0.98 11.62 -3.03
N ASP A 37 -2.10 12.33 -2.89
CA ASP A 37 -3.14 12.01 -1.92
C ASP A 37 -4.09 10.88 -2.35
N SER A 38 -4.16 10.56 -3.65
CA SER A 38 -5.09 9.55 -4.18
C SER A 38 -4.86 8.17 -3.57
N LYS A 39 -5.95 7.60 -3.05
CA LYS A 39 -6.03 6.26 -2.45
C LYS A 39 -6.24 5.15 -3.49
N VAL A 40 -6.41 5.54 -4.76
CA VAL A 40 -6.54 4.61 -5.89
C VAL A 40 -5.22 4.50 -6.67
N TYR A 41 -4.52 5.62 -6.91
CA TYR A 41 -3.37 5.64 -7.83
C TYR A 41 -2.00 5.82 -7.19
N CYS A 42 -1.90 6.41 -6.00
CA CYS A 42 -0.61 6.69 -5.35
C CYS A 42 -0.31 5.81 -4.15
N GLN A 43 -1.35 5.50 -3.39
CA GLN A 43 -1.26 4.73 -2.15
C GLN A 43 -2.56 3.97 -1.95
N GLY A 44 -2.58 3.03 -1.00
CA GLY A 44 -3.81 2.32 -0.62
C GLY A 44 -3.82 0.86 -1.05
N VAL A 45 -4.77 0.14 -0.47
CA VAL A 45 -4.89 -1.32 -0.60
C VAL A 45 -5.33 -1.75 -2.00
N LEU A 46 -6.17 -0.95 -2.66
CA LEU A 46 -6.62 -1.25 -4.03
C LEU A 46 -5.45 -1.31 -5.01
N LEU A 47 -4.62 -0.25 -5.04
CA LEU A 47 -3.44 -0.23 -5.90
C LEU A 47 -2.49 -1.38 -5.57
N HIS A 48 -2.26 -1.63 -4.28
CA HIS A 48 -1.36 -2.68 -3.83
C HIS A 48 -1.79 -4.06 -4.34
N ASP A 49 -3.06 -4.41 -4.11
CA ASP A 49 -3.60 -5.71 -4.47
C ASP A 49 -3.64 -5.90 -6.00
N VAL A 50 -4.01 -4.85 -6.75
CA VAL A 50 -4.00 -4.88 -8.23
C VAL A 50 -2.58 -5.12 -8.78
N GLN A 51 -1.57 -4.45 -8.21
CA GLN A 51 -0.19 -4.60 -8.64
C GLN A 51 0.38 -5.99 -8.28
N LEU A 52 0.00 -6.55 -7.13
CA LEU A 52 0.39 -7.90 -6.73
C LEU A 52 -0.35 -9.00 -7.50
N ALA A 53 -1.58 -8.74 -7.95
CA ALA A 53 -2.36 -9.65 -8.78
C ALA A 53 -1.77 -9.84 -10.20
N ARG A 54 -0.82 -8.98 -10.61
CA ARG A 54 -0.14 -9.04 -11.92
C ARG A 54 -1.12 -9.13 -13.11
N LEU A 55 -2.20 -8.35 -13.05
CA LEU A 55 -3.25 -8.34 -14.08
C LEU A 55 -2.73 -7.89 -15.45
N TYR A 56 -1.71 -7.05 -15.46
CA TYR A 56 -1.11 -6.49 -16.67
C TYR A 56 0.39 -6.80 -16.69
N PRO A 57 1.00 -6.96 -17.88
CA PRO A 57 2.43 -7.22 -18.03
C PRO A 57 3.30 -6.06 -17.54
N ASP A 58 2.77 -4.84 -17.59
CA ASP A 58 3.41 -3.62 -17.13
C ASP A 58 2.71 -3.04 -15.89
N SER A 59 3.44 -2.24 -15.11
CA SER A 59 2.93 -1.65 -13.86
C SER A 59 2.13 -0.37 -14.06
N LYS A 60 1.99 0.12 -15.30
CA LYS A 60 1.44 1.44 -15.61
C LYS A 60 0.03 1.37 -16.20
N THR A 61 -0.33 0.28 -16.87
CA THR A 61 -1.64 0.09 -17.49
C THR A 61 -2.80 0.40 -16.55
N PHE A 62 -2.81 -0.13 -15.32
CA PHE A 62 -3.85 0.21 -14.34
C PHE A 62 -3.85 1.68 -13.93
N VAL A 63 -2.67 2.28 -13.78
CA VAL A 63 -2.52 3.69 -13.37
C VAL A 63 -3.01 4.65 -14.46
N ASP A 64 -2.98 4.22 -15.73
CA ASP A 64 -3.47 4.99 -16.86
C ASP A 64 -4.99 4.83 -17.09
N MET A 65 -5.65 3.90 -16.39
CA MET A 65 -7.10 3.75 -16.47
C MET A 65 -7.81 4.89 -15.75
N LYS A 66 -8.98 5.26 -16.25
CA LYS A 66 -9.85 6.30 -15.68
C LYS A 66 -10.94 5.67 -14.82
N LEU A 67 -11.25 6.30 -13.69
CA LEU A 67 -12.36 5.90 -12.84
C LEU A 67 -13.70 6.17 -13.54
N LYS A 68 -14.60 5.17 -13.55
CA LYS A 68 -16.00 5.33 -13.99
C LYS A 68 -16.87 6.00 -12.93
N PHE A 69 -16.49 5.87 -11.65
CA PHE A 69 -17.21 6.38 -10.49
C PHE A 69 -16.32 7.31 -9.65
N SER A 70 -16.87 7.97 -8.64
CA SER A 70 -16.05 8.78 -7.72
C SER A 70 -15.02 7.93 -6.97
N GLU A 71 -13.87 8.51 -6.61
CA GLU A 71 -12.79 7.81 -5.90
C GLU A 71 -13.30 7.16 -4.59
N SER A 72 -14.11 7.89 -3.81
CA SER A 72 -14.70 7.37 -2.57
C SER A 72 -15.63 6.19 -2.79
N GLU A 73 -16.40 6.20 -3.88
CA GLU A 73 -17.31 5.10 -4.23
C GLU A 73 -16.53 3.85 -4.64
N VAL A 74 -15.50 3.99 -5.47
CA VAL A 74 -14.66 2.85 -5.88
C VAL A 74 -13.94 2.25 -4.68
N ILE A 75 -13.40 3.07 -3.78
CA ILE A 75 -12.78 2.57 -2.54
C ILE A 75 -13.78 1.78 -1.70
N LYS A 76 -14.99 2.31 -1.49
CA LYS A 76 -16.05 1.62 -0.73
C LYS A 76 -16.43 0.28 -1.37
N LYS A 77 -16.62 0.25 -2.68
CA LYS A 77 -16.91 -0.99 -3.42
C LYS A 77 -15.77 -2.02 -3.27
N TYR A 78 -14.52 -1.56 -3.24
CA TYR A 78 -13.37 -2.43 -3.05
C TYR A 78 -13.28 -2.99 -1.61
N GLU A 79 -13.58 -2.17 -0.61
CA GLU A 79 -13.68 -2.59 0.79
C GLU A 79 -14.77 -3.67 0.94
N GLU A 80 -15.96 -3.46 0.37
CA GLU A 80 -17.04 -4.45 0.34
C GLU A 80 -16.65 -5.76 -0.37
N LEU A 81 -15.83 -5.67 -1.43
CA LEU A 81 -15.28 -6.86 -2.09
C LEU A 81 -14.34 -7.61 -1.14
N ARG A 82 -13.42 -6.92 -0.47
CA ARG A 82 -12.47 -7.54 0.47
C ARG A 82 -13.15 -8.16 1.68
N GLU A 83 -14.22 -7.55 2.19
CA GLU A 83 -15.02 -8.12 3.29
C GLU A 83 -15.57 -9.51 2.94
N GLN A 84 -15.94 -9.75 1.67
CA GLN A 84 -16.37 -11.08 1.20
C GLN A 84 -15.26 -12.13 1.28
N PHE A 85 -13.99 -11.70 1.32
CA PHE A 85 -12.80 -12.54 1.48
C PHE A 85 -12.18 -12.41 2.87
N GLY A 86 -12.96 -12.01 3.89
CA GLY A 86 -12.49 -11.92 5.27
C GLY A 86 -11.51 -10.76 5.53
N GLY A 87 -11.54 -9.74 4.67
CA GLY A 87 -10.63 -8.60 4.74
C GLY A 87 -9.26 -8.85 4.12
N GLU A 88 -9.04 -9.99 3.47
CA GLU A 88 -7.79 -10.29 2.74
C GLU A 88 -7.88 -9.84 1.27
N ALA A 89 -6.77 -9.94 0.55
CA ALA A 89 -6.74 -9.67 -0.88
C ALA A 89 -7.59 -10.72 -1.65
N PRO A 90 -8.53 -10.32 -2.53
CA PRO A 90 -9.32 -11.27 -3.31
C PRO A 90 -8.45 -12.01 -4.35
N PRO A 91 -8.93 -13.14 -4.91
CA PRO A 91 -8.29 -13.80 -6.04
C PRO A 91 -8.14 -12.88 -7.25
N SER A 92 -7.10 -13.11 -8.06
CA SER A 92 -6.75 -12.26 -9.21
C SER A 92 -7.93 -12.05 -10.16
N GLU A 93 -8.74 -13.08 -10.42
CA GLU A 93 -9.92 -13.02 -11.28
C GLU A 93 -11.00 -12.08 -10.74
N ARG A 94 -11.12 -11.99 -9.41
CA ARG A 94 -12.08 -11.09 -8.76
C ARG A 94 -11.60 -9.65 -8.77
N ILE A 95 -10.29 -9.44 -8.63
CA ILE A 95 -9.67 -8.13 -8.78
C ILE A 95 -9.81 -7.67 -10.23
N GLN A 96 -9.61 -8.55 -11.21
CA GLN A 96 -9.80 -8.24 -12.62
C GLN A 96 -11.23 -7.79 -12.92
N GLY A 97 -12.24 -8.57 -12.49
CA GLY A 97 -13.64 -8.18 -12.68
C GLY A 97 -13.97 -6.84 -12.02
N PHE A 98 -13.43 -6.59 -10.82
CA PHE A 98 -13.58 -5.29 -10.14
C PHE A 98 -12.99 -4.13 -10.95
N VAL A 99 -11.80 -4.31 -11.54
CA VAL A 99 -11.16 -3.30 -12.39
C VAL A 99 -12.01 -3.04 -13.64
N GLU A 100 -12.46 -4.10 -14.32
CA GLU A 100 -13.30 -3.99 -15.53
C GLU A 100 -14.64 -3.26 -15.27
N GLU A 101 -15.23 -3.48 -14.09
CA GLU A 101 -16.49 -2.84 -13.69
C GLU A 101 -16.34 -1.36 -13.33
N ASN A 102 -15.25 -0.97 -12.68
CA ASN A 102 -15.09 0.37 -12.07
C ASN A 102 -14.13 1.29 -12.80
N PHE A 103 -13.36 0.77 -13.76
CA PHE A 103 -12.38 1.52 -14.53
C PHE A 103 -12.66 1.39 -16.03
N GLU A 104 -12.29 2.42 -16.78
CA GLU A 104 -12.32 2.46 -18.24
C GLU A 104 -10.93 2.79 -18.77
N ASN A 105 -10.62 2.39 -20.00
CA ASN A 105 -9.38 2.78 -20.64
C ASN A 105 -9.35 4.30 -20.79
N GLY A 106 -8.42 4.95 -20.09
CA GLY A 106 -8.11 6.34 -20.32
C GLY A 106 -7.28 6.42 -21.59
N HIS A 107 -7.85 6.92 -22.69
CA HIS A 107 -7.03 7.38 -23.81
C HIS A 107 -6.28 8.63 -23.34
N GLY A 108 -5.15 8.42 -22.65
CA GLY A 108 -4.48 9.42 -21.82
C GLY A 108 -3.79 10.55 -22.58
N LEU A 109 -3.80 10.54 -23.92
CA LEU A 109 -3.18 11.57 -24.74
C LEU A 109 -4.07 11.87 -25.95
N GLU A 110 -4.36 13.15 -26.15
CA GLU A 110 -4.87 13.64 -27.43
C GLU A 110 -3.72 13.67 -28.43
N GLU A 111 -4.02 13.36 -29.69
CA GLU A 111 -3.05 13.53 -30.76
C GLU A 111 -2.73 15.03 -30.90
N TRP A 112 -1.52 15.41 -30.48
CA TRP A 112 -1.05 16.79 -30.53
C TRP A 112 0.21 16.87 -31.37
N THR A 113 0.19 17.74 -32.38
CA THR A 113 1.36 18.04 -33.21
C THR A 113 1.88 19.44 -32.86
N PRO A 114 3.15 19.58 -32.43
CA PRO A 114 3.78 20.88 -32.23
C PRO A 114 3.79 21.72 -33.52
N THR A 115 3.61 23.04 -33.40
CA THR A 115 3.56 23.94 -34.56
C THR A 115 4.89 24.05 -35.31
N ASP A 116 5.99 23.74 -34.65
CA ASP A 116 7.36 23.77 -35.14
C ASP A 116 7.89 22.38 -35.55
N PHE A 117 7.04 21.35 -35.52
CA PHE A 117 7.43 20.00 -35.95
C PHE A 117 7.71 19.97 -37.47
N ASN A 118 8.99 19.89 -37.84
CA ASN A 118 9.41 19.60 -39.20
C ASN A 118 9.95 18.15 -39.27
N PRO A 119 9.25 17.22 -39.96
CA PRO A 119 9.68 15.83 -40.07
C PRO A 119 10.95 15.65 -40.93
N ASN A 120 11.40 16.69 -41.62
CA ASN A 120 12.62 16.67 -42.43
C ASN A 120 13.51 17.89 -42.11
N PRO A 121 14.42 17.77 -41.11
CA PRO A 121 15.19 18.88 -40.55
C PRO A 121 16.16 19.54 -41.54
#